data_AF-A0A7V1Z8U7-F1
#
_entry.id   AF-A0A7V1Z8U7-F1
#
_cell.length_a   1.000
_cell.length_b   1.000
_cell.length_c   1.000
_cell.angle_alpha   90.00
_cell.angle_beta   90.00
_cell.angle_gamma   90.00
#
_symmetry.space_group_name_H-M   'P 1'
#
loop_
_entity.id
_entity.type
_entity.pdbx_description
1 polymer ?
#
loop_
_entity_poly.entity_id
_entity_poly.type
_entity_poly.pdbx_seq_one_letter_code
_entity_poly.pdbx_strand_id
1 'polypeptide(L)'
;MKCTTFTMRWTDFSILALGLAWMVLVCGCDSRLARGDLSPQRSEQQPGLSSGERDVVRAFSAEEVTNQTGTSTDAKAEVSDQETIDGEPAFNGQPLSKWLAQLDSANAEDRKEALRAISAIGPRAESAIPKVQKLLQDPDADVQEWACSTLGRIGPSAKVAIPDLEKIILNRQAADKVRWAAAVALGNIGPEAASATPTLLKALEDSDPWLRWAATEGLAGIGPQAKGAAVALARALYDSEYIVRIGAARALVHLAPQIPPKGEPLLSLIHCYEDTSQYDSVRHKVAEAIKAVDAKVAAKLGIK
;
A
#
# COMPACT_ATOMS: atom_id res chain seq x y z
N MET A 1 -6.06 15.77 -72.97
CA MET A 1 -7.17 16.75 -72.85
C MET A 1 -7.11 17.37 -71.45
N LYS A 2 -7.78 18.52 -71.24
CA LYS A 2 -8.02 19.28 -69.97
C LYS A 2 -7.58 18.54 -68.69
N CYS A 3 -6.60 18.97 -67.88
CA CYS A 3 -6.20 20.31 -67.41
C CYS A 3 -7.27 21.06 -66.60
N THR A 4 -7.11 21.05 -65.27
CA THR A 4 -7.39 22.18 -64.34
C THR A 4 -6.54 22.03 -63.09
N THR A 5 -5.53 22.89 -62.93
CA THR A 5 -4.95 23.22 -61.63
C THR A 5 -5.84 24.22 -60.90
N PHE A 6 -5.88 24.16 -59.57
CA PHE A 6 -6.30 25.30 -58.74
C PHE A 6 -5.43 25.34 -57.49
N THR A 7 -5.12 26.55 -57.01
CA THR A 7 -4.11 26.81 -55.97
C THR A 7 -4.56 27.90 -55.02
N MET A 8 -3.90 27.96 -53.84
CA MET A 8 -4.09 28.97 -52.79
C MET A 8 -5.42 28.83 -52.01
N ARG A 9 -5.53 29.36 -50.78
CA ARG A 9 -4.67 30.35 -50.11
C ARG A 9 -4.49 30.08 -48.61
N TRP A 10 -3.34 30.49 -48.07
CA TRP A 10 -3.08 30.59 -46.63
C TRP A 10 -3.53 31.97 -46.11
N THR A 11 -4.32 31.98 -45.03
CA THR A 11 -4.55 33.06 -44.04
C THR A 11 -5.58 32.51 -43.05
N ASP A 12 -5.41 32.39 -41.73
CA ASP A 12 -4.29 32.53 -40.78
C ASP A 12 -4.56 31.52 -39.61
N PHE A 13 -3.88 31.39 -38.47
CA PHE A 13 -2.94 32.22 -37.69
C PHE A 13 -1.96 31.31 -36.87
N SER A 14 -1.15 31.91 -35.99
CA SER A 14 -0.27 31.31 -34.96
C SER A 14 -0.88 30.12 -34.18
N ILE A 15 -0.12 29.07 -33.82
CA ILE A 15 1.00 29.10 -32.83
C ILE A 15 2.18 28.20 -33.25
N LEU A 16 3.41 28.64 -32.91
CA LEU A 16 4.68 27.89 -33.05
C LEU A 16 4.73 26.72 -32.05
N ALA A 17 5.05 25.47 -32.43
CA ALA A 17 6.32 24.97 -32.99
C ALA A 17 7.46 24.85 -31.96
N LEU A 18 7.41 23.79 -31.14
CA LEU A 18 8.55 23.07 -30.53
C LEU A 18 8.06 21.64 -30.21
N GLY A 19 8.73 20.53 -30.56
CA GLY A 19 9.95 20.39 -31.35
C GLY A 19 11.04 19.57 -30.65
N LEU A 20 10.92 18.24 -30.67
CA LEU A 20 12.01 17.26 -30.46
C LEU A 20 12.91 17.49 -29.22
N ALA A 21 12.38 17.25 -28.02
CA ALA A 21 13.20 17.24 -26.79
C ALA A 21 12.64 16.32 -25.68
N TRP A 22 12.54 15.00 -25.91
CA TRP A 22 12.41 13.98 -24.84
C TRP A 22 12.89 12.59 -25.28
N MET A 23 14.02 12.56 -26.00
CA MET A 23 14.70 11.34 -26.44
C MET A 23 16.20 11.65 -26.53
N VAL A 24 17.07 10.69 -26.18
CA VAL A 24 18.51 10.86 -25.86
C VAL A 24 18.76 11.44 -24.45
N LEU A 25 19.77 10.88 -23.75
CA LEU A 25 20.06 10.99 -22.30
C LEU A 25 18.92 10.40 -21.44
N VAL A 26 19.06 9.21 -20.83
CA VAL A 26 20.25 8.42 -20.49
C VAL A 26 20.30 7.09 -21.25
N CYS A 27 21.31 6.92 -22.11
CA CYS A 27 21.72 5.61 -22.61
C CYS A 27 23.25 5.60 -22.79
N GLY A 28 23.96 5.17 -21.75
CA GLY A 28 25.41 5.02 -21.79
C GLY A 28 25.77 3.70 -22.46
N CYS A 29 26.26 3.75 -23.71
CA CYS A 29 26.80 2.57 -24.37
C CYS A 29 28.15 2.19 -23.77
N ASP A 30 28.26 1.00 -23.16
CA ASP A 30 29.49 0.20 -23.25
C ASP A 30 29.21 -1.01 -24.15
N SER A 31 29.87 -1.04 -25.30
CA SER A 31 29.59 -1.96 -26.39
C SER A 31 30.64 -3.07 -26.46
N ARG A 32 30.46 -4.12 -25.64
CA ARG A 32 31.33 -5.30 -25.71
C ARG A 32 30.61 -6.64 -25.56
N LEU A 33 30.90 -7.51 -26.54
CA LEU A 33 30.66 -8.96 -26.60
C LEU A 33 29.19 -9.44 -26.66
N ALA A 34 28.73 -9.70 -27.89
CA ALA A 34 27.54 -10.50 -28.15
C ALA A 34 27.88 -12.02 -28.16
N ARG A 35 27.05 -12.83 -27.49
CA ARG A 35 26.53 -14.14 -27.97
C ARG A 35 25.67 -14.83 -26.90
N GLY A 36 24.51 -15.36 -27.33
CA GLY A 36 23.74 -16.37 -26.59
C GLY A 36 22.55 -15.84 -25.78
N ASP A 37 21.43 -16.55 -25.92
CA ASP A 37 20.24 -16.60 -25.06
C ASP A 37 19.67 -15.31 -24.45
N LEU A 38 18.51 -14.87 -24.97
CA LEU A 38 17.62 -13.89 -24.32
C LEU A 38 16.32 -14.58 -23.88
N SER A 39 16.42 -15.39 -22.83
CA SER A 39 15.28 -15.91 -22.07
C SER A 39 15.06 -15.05 -20.82
N PRO A 40 14.05 -14.15 -20.77
CA PRO A 40 13.83 -13.24 -19.65
C PRO A 40 13.15 -13.91 -18.45
N GLN A 41 13.69 -15.05 -17.97
CA GLN A 41 13.34 -15.58 -16.66
C GLN A 41 14.00 -14.74 -15.57
N ARG A 42 13.46 -13.54 -15.32
CA ARG A 42 13.59 -12.90 -14.00
C ARG A 42 12.83 -13.77 -13.01
N SER A 43 13.54 -14.70 -12.37
CA SER A 43 13.00 -15.56 -11.33
C SER A 43 12.29 -14.73 -10.25
N GLU A 44 11.12 -15.19 -9.80
CA GLU A 44 10.37 -14.64 -8.67
C GLU A 44 11.05 -14.91 -7.31
N GLN A 45 12.37 -14.71 -7.24
CA GLN A 45 13.05 -14.56 -5.97
C GLN A 45 12.55 -13.26 -5.36
N GLN A 46 11.69 -13.40 -4.33
CA GLN A 46 11.41 -12.31 -3.41
C GLN A 46 12.75 -11.69 -3.00
N PRO A 47 12.92 -10.35 -3.05
CA PRO A 47 14.15 -9.71 -2.59
C PRO A 47 14.42 -10.16 -1.15
N GLY A 48 15.69 -10.29 -0.77
CA GLY A 48 16.12 -10.92 0.49
C GLY A 48 15.74 -10.12 1.73
N LEU A 49 14.44 -10.13 2.07
CA LEU A 49 13.82 -9.23 3.05
C LEU A 49 14.54 -9.27 4.40
N SER A 50 14.79 -8.11 5.01
CA SER A 50 15.22 -8.05 6.42
C SER A 50 14.13 -8.60 7.35
N SER A 51 14.45 -8.82 8.63
CA SER A 51 13.46 -9.32 9.60
C SER A 51 12.26 -8.38 9.75
N GLY A 52 12.51 -7.07 9.90
CA GLY A 52 11.45 -6.05 9.99
C GLY A 52 10.59 -5.99 8.72
N GLU A 53 11.21 -6.00 7.53
CA GLU A 53 10.48 -6.03 6.26
C GLU A 53 9.53 -7.23 6.14
N ARG A 54 9.99 -8.42 6.55
CA ARG A 54 9.12 -9.62 6.57
C ARG A 54 7.95 -9.44 7.51
N ASP A 55 8.18 -8.90 8.70
CA ASP A 55 7.14 -8.84 9.73
C ASP A 55 6.10 -7.74 9.48
N VAL A 56 6.48 -6.62 8.85
CA VAL A 56 5.53 -5.62 8.31
C VAL A 56 4.71 -6.21 7.16
N VAL A 57 5.34 -6.90 6.19
CA VAL A 57 4.61 -7.56 5.08
C VAL A 57 3.66 -8.64 5.60
N ARG A 58 4.11 -9.50 6.53
CA ARG A 58 3.28 -10.53 7.18
C ARG A 58 2.10 -9.95 7.96
N ALA A 59 2.29 -8.79 8.59
CA ALA A 59 1.22 -8.13 9.33
C ALA A 59 0.05 -7.70 8.43
N PHE A 60 0.30 -7.49 7.13
CA PHE A 60 -0.71 -7.14 6.12
C PHE A 60 -1.23 -8.36 5.34
N SER A 61 -0.33 -9.25 4.87
CA SER A 61 -0.72 -10.45 4.09
C SER A 61 -1.61 -11.45 4.85
N ALA A 62 -1.77 -11.30 6.16
CA ALA A 62 -2.70 -12.09 6.97
C ALA A 62 -4.17 -11.98 6.49
N GLU A 63 -4.57 -10.87 5.86
CA GLU A 63 -5.92 -10.69 5.32
C GLU A 63 -6.13 -11.28 3.91
N GLU A 64 -5.05 -11.57 3.17
CA GLU A 64 -5.16 -12.11 1.80
C GLU A 64 -5.47 -13.63 1.78
N VAL A 65 -5.12 -14.35 2.86
CA VAL A 65 -5.31 -15.81 2.98
C VAL A 65 -6.78 -16.18 3.17
N THR A 66 -7.57 -15.36 3.86
CA THR A 66 -8.98 -15.66 4.19
C THR A 66 -9.95 -15.49 3.02
N ASN A 67 -9.53 -14.81 1.95
CA ASN A 67 -10.42 -14.31 0.90
C ASN A 67 -10.30 -15.05 -0.45
N GLN A 68 -9.52 -16.14 -0.52
CA GLN A 68 -9.28 -16.90 -1.77
C GLN A 68 -9.85 -18.33 -1.81
N THR A 69 -10.25 -18.93 -0.68
CA THR A 69 -10.76 -20.32 -0.63
C THR A 69 -12.25 -20.43 -0.95
N GLY A 70 -12.64 -20.04 -2.16
CA GLY A 70 -14.03 -19.92 -2.62
C GLY A 70 -14.65 -21.16 -3.27
N THR A 71 -14.49 -22.37 -2.73
CA THR A 71 -15.10 -23.59 -3.33
C THR A 71 -15.72 -24.58 -2.32
N SER A 72 -17.04 -24.47 -2.17
CA SER A 72 -18.04 -25.56 -1.98
C SER A 72 -17.96 -26.55 -0.79
N THR A 73 -19.15 -26.76 -0.21
CA THR A 73 -19.65 -27.97 0.50
C THR A 73 -19.01 -28.39 1.84
N ASP A 74 -19.84 -28.29 2.88
CA ASP A 74 -19.88 -29.14 4.08
C ASP A 74 -18.64 -29.20 4.98
N ALA A 75 -18.13 -28.02 5.35
CA ALA A 75 -17.47 -27.82 6.64
C ALA A 75 -18.25 -26.76 7.46
N LYS A 76 -18.69 -27.12 8.67
CA LYS A 76 -19.06 -26.11 9.68
C LYS A 76 -17.75 -25.46 10.14
N ALA A 77 -17.45 -24.26 9.66
CA ALA A 77 -16.37 -23.47 10.22
C ALA A 77 -16.69 -23.19 11.69
N GLU A 78 -15.88 -23.76 12.59
CA GLU A 78 -15.99 -23.52 14.02
C GLU A 78 -15.69 -22.04 14.29
N VAL A 79 -16.64 -21.32 14.89
CA VAL A 79 -16.38 -20.00 15.45
C VAL A 79 -15.42 -20.24 16.61
N SER A 80 -14.14 -19.91 16.43
CA SER A 80 -13.12 -20.20 17.43
C SER A 80 -13.48 -19.56 18.76
N ASP A 81 -13.37 -20.34 19.83
CA ASP A 81 -13.70 -19.89 21.19
C ASP A 81 -12.84 -18.68 21.55
N GLN A 82 -13.47 -17.50 21.49
CA GLN A 82 -12.77 -16.23 21.71
C GLN A 82 -12.41 -16.12 23.19
N GLU A 83 -11.15 -16.42 23.50
CA GLU A 83 -10.64 -16.47 24.87
C GLU A 83 -11.05 -15.22 25.65
N THR A 84 -11.69 -15.44 26.80
CA THR A 84 -12.07 -14.44 27.79
C THR A 84 -11.83 -14.98 29.19
N ILE A 85 -11.38 -14.13 30.10
CA ILE A 85 -11.09 -14.46 31.51
C ILE A 85 -11.69 -13.34 32.35
N ASP A 86 -12.50 -13.70 33.36
CA ASP A 86 -13.24 -12.77 34.22
C ASP A 86 -14.12 -11.74 33.46
N GLY A 87 -14.51 -12.07 32.22
CA GLY A 87 -15.27 -11.21 31.32
C GLY A 87 -14.41 -10.26 30.46
N GLU A 88 -13.10 -10.18 30.71
CA GLU A 88 -12.16 -9.45 29.86
C GLU A 88 -11.72 -10.30 28.65
N PRO A 89 -11.40 -9.68 27.50
CA PRO A 89 -10.69 -10.36 26.42
C PRO A 89 -9.36 -10.93 26.93
N ALA A 90 -9.04 -12.17 26.57
CA ALA A 90 -7.82 -12.84 26.99
C ALA A 90 -6.96 -13.32 25.82
N PHE A 91 -5.71 -13.63 26.13
CA PHE A 91 -4.75 -14.27 25.24
C PHE A 91 -3.73 -15.08 26.07
N ASN A 92 -3.46 -16.32 25.67
CA ASN A 92 -2.49 -17.22 26.33
C ASN A 92 -2.77 -17.42 27.84
N GLY A 93 -4.03 -17.61 28.23
CA GLY A 93 -4.42 -17.82 29.63
C GLY A 93 -4.28 -16.58 30.51
N GLN A 94 -4.22 -15.37 29.93
CA GLN A 94 -4.03 -14.10 30.65
C GLN A 94 -5.04 -13.02 30.16
N PRO A 95 -5.73 -12.32 31.08
CA PRO A 95 -6.71 -11.28 30.74
C PRO A 95 -6.04 -9.98 30.27
N LEU A 96 -6.79 -9.14 29.55
CA LEU A 96 -6.35 -7.85 29.02
C LEU A 96 -5.74 -6.95 30.10
N SER A 97 -6.33 -6.87 31.30
CA SER A 97 -5.80 -6.12 32.45
C SER A 97 -4.35 -6.47 32.82
N LYS A 98 -3.95 -7.75 32.75
CA LYS A 98 -2.55 -8.18 32.98
C LYS A 98 -1.64 -7.60 31.91
N TRP A 99 -2.02 -7.70 30.64
CA TRP A 99 -1.25 -7.15 29.53
C TRP A 99 -1.16 -5.62 29.61
N LEU A 100 -2.26 -4.94 29.98
CA LEU A 100 -2.27 -3.50 30.23
C LEU A 100 -1.35 -3.07 31.38
N ALA A 101 -1.21 -3.87 32.45
CA ALA A 101 -0.25 -3.60 33.52
C ALA A 101 1.20 -3.77 33.03
N GLN A 102 1.46 -4.81 32.24
CA GLN A 102 2.79 -5.12 31.72
C GLN A 102 3.32 -4.08 30.70
N LEU A 103 2.44 -3.32 30.03
CA LEU A 103 2.83 -2.15 29.23
C LEU A 103 3.60 -1.07 30.03
N ASP A 104 3.45 -1.02 31.35
CA ASP A 104 4.17 -0.07 32.21
C ASP A 104 5.55 -0.61 32.69
N SER A 105 5.96 -1.80 32.26
CA SER A 105 7.25 -2.40 32.68
C SER A 105 8.45 -1.62 32.15
N ALA A 106 9.50 -1.51 32.97
CA ALA A 106 10.78 -0.92 32.57
C ALA A 106 11.49 -1.74 31.48
N ASN A 107 11.28 -3.06 31.43
CA ASN A 107 11.88 -3.94 30.42
C ASN A 107 11.15 -3.80 29.06
N ALA A 108 11.90 -3.56 27.99
CA ALA A 108 11.34 -3.44 26.65
C ALA A 108 10.73 -4.76 26.15
N GLU A 109 11.33 -5.91 26.48
CA GLU A 109 10.77 -7.22 26.07
C GLU A 109 9.39 -7.48 26.70
N ASP A 110 9.19 -7.10 27.96
CA ASP A 110 7.88 -7.19 28.63
C ASP A 110 6.83 -6.36 27.88
N ARG A 111 7.18 -5.13 27.48
CA ARG A 111 6.28 -4.24 26.73
C ARG A 111 5.97 -4.80 25.34
N LYS A 112 6.95 -5.44 24.68
CA LYS A 112 6.76 -6.12 23.38
C LYS A 112 5.89 -7.37 23.48
N GLU A 113 6.02 -8.18 24.53
CA GLU A 113 5.12 -9.31 24.79
C GLU A 113 3.68 -8.82 25.00
N ALA A 114 3.50 -7.80 25.84
CA ALA A 114 2.18 -7.21 26.09
C ALA A 114 1.55 -6.58 24.86
N LEU A 115 2.30 -5.84 24.04
CA LEU A 115 1.84 -5.33 22.75
C LEU A 115 1.47 -6.46 21.79
N ARG A 116 2.29 -7.53 21.70
CA ARG A 116 1.99 -8.71 20.88
C ARG A 116 0.68 -9.39 21.31
N ALA A 117 0.44 -9.54 22.61
CA ALA A 117 -0.79 -10.11 23.16
C ALA A 117 -2.02 -9.23 22.86
N ILE A 118 -1.93 -7.92 23.11
CA ILE A 118 -2.99 -6.95 22.80
C ILE A 118 -3.30 -6.91 21.29
N SER A 119 -2.25 -6.97 20.46
CA SER A 119 -2.35 -7.06 18.99
C SER A 119 -3.01 -8.36 18.52
N ALA A 120 -2.89 -9.47 19.27
CA ALA A 120 -3.57 -10.73 18.99
C ALA A 120 -5.02 -10.77 19.50
N ILE A 121 -5.36 -9.99 20.54
CA ILE A 121 -6.75 -9.75 20.97
C ILE A 121 -7.52 -8.92 19.94
N GLY A 122 -6.83 -8.03 19.21
CA GLY A 122 -7.38 -7.26 18.10
C GLY A 122 -8.40 -6.20 18.54
N PRO A 123 -9.47 -5.95 17.77
CA PRO A 123 -10.45 -4.89 18.07
C PRO A 123 -11.13 -4.99 19.45
N ARG A 124 -11.16 -6.17 20.07
CA ARG A 124 -11.67 -6.34 21.44
C ARG A 124 -10.83 -5.59 22.49
N ALA A 125 -9.60 -5.19 22.18
CA ALA A 125 -8.70 -4.47 23.08
C ALA A 125 -8.83 -2.93 22.99
N GLU A 126 -10.00 -2.39 22.66
CA GLU A 126 -10.24 -0.93 22.55
C GLU A 126 -9.79 -0.15 23.81
N SER A 127 -9.99 -0.71 25.01
CA SER A 127 -9.54 -0.11 26.28
C SER A 127 -8.01 0.04 26.40
N ALA A 128 -7.22 -0.62 25.54
CA ALA A 128 -5.77 -0.50 25.49
C ALA A 128 -5.27 0.77 24.78
N ILE A 129 -6.07 1.38 23.90
CA ILE A 129 -5.64 2.50 23.04
C ILE A 129 -4.92 3.61 23.83
N PRO A 130 -5.41 4.10 24.99
CA PRO A 130 -4.75 5.19 25.72
C PRO A 130 -3.41 4.82 26.37
N LYS A 131 -3.09 3.52 26.49
CA LYS A 131 -1.75 3.05 26.87
C LYS A 131 -0.87 2.83 25.65
N VAL A 132 -1.37 2.12 24.64
CA VAL A 132 -0.61 1.83 23.40
C VAL A 132 -0.20 3.13 22.68
N GLN A 133 -1.08 4.15 22.65
CA GLN A 133 -0.76 5.47 22.08
C GLN A 133 0.41 6.19 22.80
N LYS A 134 0.66 5.92 24.09
CA LYS A 134 1.83 6.49 24.79
C LYS A 134 3.13 5.83 24.35
N LEU A 135 3.09 4.53 24.01
CA LEU A 135 4.25 3.77 23.55
C LEU A 135 4.70 4.13 22.13
N LEU A 136 3.93 4.96 21.41
CA LEU A 136 4.40 5.69 20.22
C LEU A 136 5.57 6.64 20.51
N GLN A 137 5.83 6.95 21.79
CA GLN A 137 6.95 7.78 22.26
C GLN A 137 7.94 6.99 23.15
N ASP A 138 7.88 5.65 23.12
CA ASP A 138 8.79 4.79 23.89
C ASP A 138 10.26 4.99 23.45
N PRO A 139 11.26 4.94 24.37
CA PRO A 139 12.67 5.02 23.97
C PRO A 139 13.16 3.85 23.09
N ASP A 140 12.44 2.72 23.06
CA ASP A 140 12.78 1.54 22.26
C ASP A 140 12.01 1.52 20.91
N ALA A 141 12.76 1.41 19.80
CA ALA A 141 12.20 1.47 18.45
C ALA A 141 11.45 0.19 18.02
N ASP A 142 11.69 -0.97 18.65
CA ASP A 142 10.82 -2.14 18.48
C ASP A 142 9.49 -1.88 19.20
N VAL A 143 9.51 -1.29 20.41
CA VAL A 143 8.28 -0.98 21.15
C VAL A 143 7.41 0.03 20.39
N GLN A 144 7.99 1.07 19.79
CA GLN A 144 7.27 1.99 18.91
C GLN A 144 6.64 1.29 17.69
N GLU A 145 7.38 0.41 17.00
CA GLU A 145 6.91 -0.38 15.86
C GLU A 145 5.72 -1.29 16.23
N TRP A 146 5.83 -2.00 17.36
CA TRP A 146 4.75 -2.81 17.91
C TRP A 146 3.56 -1.95 18.36
N ALA A 147 3.77 -0.74 18.87
CA ALA A 147 2.70 0.16 19.26
C ALA A 147 1.89 0.65 18.05
N CYS A 148 2.55 1.10 16.97
CA CYS A 148 1.92 1.40 15.68
C CYS A 148 1.09 0.21 15.19
N SER A 149 1.71 -0.96 15.10
CA SER A 149 1.08 -2.19 14.59
C SER A 149 -0.11 -2.64 15.44
N THR A 150 -0.05 -2.41 16.76
CA THR A 150 -1.13 -2.75 17.70
C THR A 150 -2.33 -1.81 17.55
N LEU A 151 -2.11 -0.50 17.37
CA LEU A 151 -3.19 0.45 17.06
C LEU A 151 -3.87 0.08 15.73
N GLY A 152 -3.07 -0.27 14.71
CA GLY A 152 -3.58 -0.78 13.44
C GLY A 152 -4.46 -2.02 13.61
N ARG A 153 -4.07 -3.01 14.42
CA ARG A 153 -4.88 -4.22 14.68
C ARG A 153 -6.09 -4.02 15.60
N ILE A 154 -6.14 -2.93 16.38
CA ILE A 154 -7.37 -2.52 17.07
C ILE A 154 -8.34 -1.87 16.07
N GLY A 155 -7.84 -1.26 14.99
CA GLY A 155 -8.63 -0.81 13.85
C GLY A 155 -9.36 0.52 14.11
N PRO A 156 -10.57 0.73 13.57
CA PRO A 156 -11.24 2.04 13.54
C PRO A 156 -11.37 2.77 14.88
N SER A 157 -11.48 2.06 16.01
CA SER A 157 -11.53 2.68 17.34
C SER A 157 -10.23 3.43 17.71
N ALA A 158 -9.08 3.00 17.18
CA ALA A 158 -7.78 3.61 17.41
C ALA A 158 -7.57 4.97 16.70
N LYS A 159 -8.59 5.52 16.02
CA LYS A 159 -8.53 6.79 15.29
C LYS A 159 -8.03 8.01 16.09
N VAL A 160 -8.15 8.00 17.43
CA VAL A 160 -7.57 9.02 18.31
C VAL A 160 -6.04 9.13 18.19
N ALA A 161 -5.35 8.09 17.71
CA ALA A 161 -3.91 8.08 17.48
C ALA A 161 -3.46 8.56 16.09
N ILE A 162 -4.39 8.83 15.14
CA ILE A 162 -4.05 9.29 13.78
C ILE A 162 -3.03 10.45 13.78
N PRO A 163 -3.22 11.54 14.56
CA PRO A 163 -2.30 12.68 14.53
C PRO A 163 -0.89 12.36 15.06
N ASP A 164 -0.70 11.28 15.82
CA ASP A 164 0.61 10.84 16.31
C ASP A 164 1.30 9.91 15.31
N LEU A 165 0.55 9.02 14.65
CA LEU A 165 1.03 8.21 13.53
C LEU A 165 1.49 9.12 12.36
N GLU A 166 0.76 10.20 12.06
CA GLU A 166 1.17 11.18 11.05
C GLU A 166 2.51 11.87 11.38
N LYS A 167 2.73 12.24 12.65
CA LYS A 167 4.02 12.82 13.10
C LYS A 167 5.17 11.83 12.91
N ILE A 168 4.94 10.55 13.20
CA ILE A 168 5.94 9.49 13.05
C ILE A 168 6.36 9.31 11.60
N ILE A 169 5.41 9.21 10.66
CA ILE A 169 5.68 9.04 9.21
C ILE A 169 6.59 10.18 8.70
N LEU A 170 6.30 11.41 9.13
CA LEU A 170 7.04 12.61 8.75
C LEU A 170 8.34 12.83 9.54
N ASN A 171 8.57 12.08 10.62
CA ASN A 171 9.78 12.20 11.44
C ASN A 171 10.98 11.51 10.78
N ARG A 172 11.83 12.29 10.12
CA ARG A 172 13.10 11.86 9.51
C ARG A 172 14.18 11.39 10.49
N GLN A 173 13.91 11.38 11.80
CA GLN A 173 14.79 10.86 12.84
C GLN A 173 14.21 9.63 13.56
N ALA A 174 12.98 9.20 13.23
CA ALA A 174 12.46 7.92 13.66
C ALA A 174 13.10 6.78 12.85
N ALA A 175 13.28 5.61 13.45
CA ALA A 175 13.75 4.42 12.72
C ALA A 175 12.73 4.02 11.64
N ASP A 176 13.20 3.72 10.43
CA ASP A 176 12.31 3.63 9.26
C ASP A 176 11.18 2.61 9.42
N LYS A 177 11.44 1.46 10.05
CA LYS A 177 10.42 0.46 10.41
C LYS A 177 9.23 1.02 11.21
N VAL A 178 9.46 2.01 12.07
CA VAL A 178 8.40 2.68 12.84
C VAL A 178 7.58 3.59 11.93
N ARG A 179 8.22 4.23 10.95
CA ARG A 179 7.58 5.04 9.90
C ARG A 179 6.72 4.15 8.98
N TRP A 180 7.22 2.96 8.60
CA TRP A 180 6.47 1.96 7.84
C TRP A 180 5.24 1.47 8.62
N ALA A 181 5.45 1.03 9.87
CA ALA A 181 4.39 0.54 10.73
C ALA A 181 3.32 1.60 11.00
N ALA A 182 3.68 2.88 11.11
CA ALA A 182 2.72 3.97 11.24
C ALA A 182 1.89 4.19 9.96
N ALA A 183 2.50 4.11 8.78
CA ALA A 183 1.78 4.24 7.50
C ALA A 183 0.81 3.07 7.27
N VAL A 184 1.21 1.83 7.57
CA VAL A 184 0.33 0.65 7.53
C VAL A 184 -0.77 0.74 8.59
N ALA A 185 -0.45 1.20 9.81
CA ALA A 185 -1.44 1.36 10.88
C ALA A 185 -2.57 2.33 10.53
N LEU A 186 -2.30 3.40 9.79
CA LEU A 186 -3.34 4.28 9.24
C LEU A 186 -4.25 3.55 8.25
N GLY A 187 -3.69 2.68 7.41
CA GLY A 187 -4.47 1.81 6.52
C GLY A 187 -5.39 0.87 7.29
N ASN A 188 -4.88 0.25 8.36
CA ASN A 188 -5.64 -0.72 9.16
C ASN A 188 -6.68 -0.07 10.10
N ILE A 189 -6.50 1.22 10.47
CA ILE A 189 -7.56 2.06 11.06
C ILE A 189 -8.67 2.34 10.03
N GLY A 190 -8.36 2.25 8.74
CA GLY A 190 -9.34 2.25 7.65
C GLY A 190 -9.90 3.65 7.33
N PRO A 191 -11.15 3.73 6.84
CA PRO A 191 -11.77 4.99 6.41
C PRO A 191 -11.75 6.16 7.40
N GLU A 192 -11.66 5.90 8.71
CA GLU A 192 -11.54 6.95 9.74
C GLU A 192 -10.19 7.71 9.64
N ALA A 193 -9.15 7.08 9.07
CA ALA A 193 -7.83 7.70 8.83
C ALA A 193 -7.76 8.59 7.58
N ALA A 194 -8.88 8.86 6.91
CA ALA A 194 -8.93 9.67 5.68
C ALA A 194 -8.32 11.08 5.82
N SER A 195 -8.27 11.66 7.03
CA SER A 195 -7.58 12.93 7.28
C SER A 195 -6.09 12.88 6.99
N ALA A 196 -5.45 11.71 7.16
CA ALA A 196 -4.02 11.49 6.97
C ALA A 196 -3.62 11.23 5.50
N THR A 197 -4.57 11.27 4.56
CA THR A 197 -4.30 11.15 3.12
C THR A 197 -3.16 12.06 2.65
N PRO A 198 -3.08 13.36 3.01
CA PRO A 198 -1.96 14.22 2.57
C PRO A 198 -0.59 13.79 3.12
N THR A 199 -0.55 13.23 4.33
CA THR A 199 0.66 12.70 4.96
C THR A 199 1.14 11.43 4.25
N LEU A 200 0.22 10.52 3.89
CA LEU A 200 0.52 9.33 3.10
C LEU A 200 0.93 9.69 1.65
N LEU A 201 0.32 10.69 1.03
CA LEU A 201 0.74 11.18 -0.29
C LEU A 201 2.17 11.72 -0.27
N LYS A 202 2.57 12.45 0.77
CA LYS A 202 3.95 12.88 0.97
C LYS A 202 4.91 11.72 1.24
N ALA A 203 4.42 10.62 1.80
CA ALA A 203 5.19 9.39 2.01
C ALA A 203 5.37 8.55 0.72
N LEU A 204 4.50 8.70 -0.29
CA LEU A 204 4.74 8.19 -1.65
C LEU A 204 5.90 8.91 -2.37
N GLU A 205 6.32 10.09 -1.90
CA GLU A 205 7.44 10.85 -2.45
C GLU A 205 8.76 10.62 -1.68
N ASP A 206 8.79 9.64 -0.78
CA ASP A 206 9.97 9.35 0.05
C ASP A 206 11.09 8.65 -0.74
N SER A 207 12.35 8.93 -0.39
CA SER A 207 13.51 8.22 -0.93
C SER A 207 13.52 6.74 -0.58
N ASP A 208 12.99 6.40 0.61
CA ASP A 208 12.89 5.02 1.09
C ASP A 208 11.71 4.28 0.40
N PRO A 209 11.97 3.20 -0.36
CA PRO A 209 10.92 2.46 -1.06
C PRO A 209 10.01 1.67 -0.12
N TRP A 210 10.46 1.32 1.09
CA TRP A 210 9.62 0.60 2.05
C TRP A 210 8.54 1.52 2.63
N LEU A 211 8.87 2.79 2.90
CA LEU A 211 7.85 3.77 3.25
C LEU A 211 6.95 4.12 2.05
N ARG A 212 7.48 4.22 0.82
CA ARG A 212 6.61 4.41 -0.37
C ARG A 212 5.61 3.27 -0.51
N TRP A 213 6.04 2.01 -0.35
CA TRP A 213 5.13 0.86 -0.35
C TRP A 213 4.14 0.92 0.82
N ALA A 214 4.60 1.14 2.06
CA ALA A 214 3.73 1.25 3.23
C ALA A 214 2.68 2.37 3.09
N ALA A 215 3.01 3.45 2.37
CA ALA A 215 2.07 4.51 2.03
C ALA A 215 1.04 4.08 0.98
N THR A 216 1.39 3.23 0.00
CA THR A 216 0.38 2.63 -0.90
C THR A 216 -0.61 1.74 -0.14
N GLU A 217 -0.15 0.92 0.81
CA GLU A 217 -1.01 0.08 1.65
C GLU A 217 -1.87 0.92 2.61
N GLY A 218 -1.30 1.97 3.21
CA GLY A 218 -2.04 2.95 4.01
C GLY A 218 -3.20 3.60 3.23
N LEU A 219 -2.96 3.97 1.97
CA LEU A 219 -3.98 4.52 1.08
C LEU A 219 -5.00 3.47 0.63
N ALA A 220 -4.59 2.21 0.44
CA ALA A 220 -5.49 1.11 0.11
C ALA A 220 -6.50 0.83 1.23
N GLY A 221 -6.05 0.81 2.50
CA GLY A 221 -6.89 0.57 3.68
C GLY A 221 -7.88 1.72 3.97
N ILE A 222 -7.47 2.97 3.77
CA ILE A 222 -8.40 4.12 3.80
C ILE A 222 -9.41 4.03 2.65
N GLY A 223 -9.01 3.48 1.50
CA GLY A 223 -9.89 3.15 0.39
C GLY A 223 -10.50 4.37 -0.31
N PRO A 224 -11.78 4.32 -0.76
CA PRO A 224 -12.46 5.41 -1.47
C PRO A 224 -12.41 6.79 -0.78
N GLN A 225 -12.17 6.83 0.53
CA GLN A 225 -12.09 8.04 1.33
C GLN A 225 -10.75 8.78 1.13
N ALA A 226 -9.71 8.14 0.56
CA ALA A 226 -8.40 8.71 0.24
C ALA A 226 -8.44 9.65 -0.98
N LYS A 227 -9.21 10.73 -0.87
CA LYS A 227 -9.49 11.66 -1.98
C LYS A 227 -8.22 12.28 -2.56
N GLY A 228 -8.12 12.23 -3.88
CA GLY A 228 -6.95 12.74 -4.65
C GLY A 228 -5.84 11.71 -4.85
N ALA A 229 -5.78 10.62 -4.07
CA ALA A 229 -4.65 9.69 -4.12
C ALA A 229 -4.54 8.89 -5.42
N ALA A 230 -5.64 8.70 -6.16
CA ALA A 230 -5.64 7.97 -7.43
C ALA A 230 -4.63 8.51 -8.47
N VAL A 231 -4.32 9.80 -8.46
CA VAL A 231 -3.32 10.40 -9.39
C VAL A 231 -1.89 10.08 -8.93
N ALA A 232 -1.60 10.12 -7.62
CA ALA A 232 -0.29 9.77 -7.09
C ALA A 232 0.00 8.27 -7.24
N LEU A 233 -0.98 7.42 -6.91
CA LEU A 233 -0.89 5.97 -7.08
C LEU A 233 -0.72 5.58 -8.57
N ALA A 234 -1.40 6.27 -9.48
CA ALA A 234 -1.24 6.08 -10.93
C ALA A 234 0.17 6.43 -11.45
N ARG A 235 0.94 7.26 -10.72
CA ARG A 235 2.36 7.53 -11.00
C ARG A 235 3.26 6.50 -10.32
N ALA A 236 2.91 6.04 -9.12
CA ALA A 236 3.59 4.96 -8.41
C ALA A 236 3.53 3.59 -9.14
N LEU A 237 2.62 3.40 -10.10
CA LEU A 237 2.69 2.30 -11.09
C LEU A 237 3.99 2.27 -11.93
N TYR A 238 4.76 3.37 -11.94
CA TYR A 238 6.03 3.52 -12.67
C TYR A 238 7.23 3.76 -11.72
N ASP A 239 7.07 3.46 -10.43
CA ASP A 239 8.17 3.49 -9.45
C ASP A 239 9.31 2.53 -9.84
N SER A 240 10.55 2.79 -9.40
CA SER A 240 11.68 1.88 -9.64
C SER A 240 11.46 0.52 -8.96
N GLU A 241 10.86 0.51 -7.76
CA GLU A 241 10.74 -0.67 -6.94
C GLU A 241 9.44 -1.44 -7.19
N TYR A 242 9.61 -2.74 -7.41
CA TYR A 242 8.51 -3.67 -7.68
C TYR A 242 7.45 -3.65 -6.56
N ILE A 243 7.88 -3.56 -5.29
CA ILE A 243 6.97 -3.49 -4.14
C ILE A 243 6.04 -2.27 -4.19
N VAL A 244 6.54 -1.12 -4.64
CA VAL A 244 5.74 0.11 -4.75
C VAL A 244 4.78 -0.01 -5.93
N ARG A 245 5.20 -0.58 -7.07
CA ARG A 245 4.32 -0.79 -8.24
C ARG A 245 3.16 -1.74 -7.94
N ILE A 246 3.40 -2.87 -7.24
CA ILE A 246 2.32 -3.81 -6.88
C ILE A 246 1.40 -3.24 -5.80
N GLY A 247 1.93 -2.55 -4.79
CA GLY A 247 1.12 -1.85 -3.78
C GLY A 247 0.25 -0.74 -4.38
N ALA A 248 0.81 0.05 -5.31
CA ALA A 248 0.06 1.07 -6.05
C ALA A 248 -1.07 0.47 -6.91
N ALA A 249 -0.82 -0.67 -7.57
CA ALA A 249 -1.84 -1.39 -8.32
C ALA A 249 -2.96 -1.91 -7.40
N ARG A 250 -2.62 -2.50 -6.24
CA ARG A 250 -3.58 -2.93 -5.21
C ARG A 250 -4.42 -1.74 -4.72
N ALA A 251 -3.79 -0.64 -4.32
CA ALA A 251 -4.47 0.56 -3.84
C ALA A 251 -5.45 1.16 -4.86
N LEU A 252 -5.12 1.12 -6.16
CA LEU A 252 -6.02 1.56 -7.24
C LEU A 252 -7.26 0.67 -7.40
N VAL A 253 -7.22 -0.62 -7.01
CA VAL A 253 -8.44 -1.47 -6.91
C VAL A 253 -9.34 -0.95 -5.80
N HIS A 254 -8.80 -0.68 -4.60
CA HIS A 254 -9.57 -0.21 -3.45
C HIS A 254 -10.17 1.19 -3.68
N LEU A 255 -9.47 2.06 -4.43
CA LEU A 255 -9.96 3.40 -4.78
C LEU A 255 -10.87 3.42 -6.03
N ALA A 256 -10.96 2.33 -6.79
CA ALA A 256 -11.65 2.27 -8.09
C ALA A 256 -13.06 2.91 -8.12
N PRO A 257 -13.94 2.75 -7.10
CA PRO A 257 -15.27 3.39 -7.10
C PRO A 257 -15.29 4.92 -7.13
N GLN A 258 -14.14 5.58 -6.93
CA GLN A 258 -13.97 7.04 -7.00
C GLN A 258 -13.06 7.50 -8.14
N ILE A 259 -12.47 6.57 -8.90
CA ILE A 259 -11.66 6.91 -10.07
C ILE A 259 -12.61 7.26 -11.22
N PRO A 260 -12.55 8.47 -11.81
CA PRO A 260 -13.39 8.80 -12.94
C PRO A 260 -13.01 7.92 -14.14
N PRO A 261 -13.98 7.37 -14.91
CA PRO A 261 -13.72 6.53 -16.09
C PRO A 261 -13.12 7.30 -17.29
N LYS A 262 -12.65 8.53 -17.06
CA LYS A 262 -11.90 9.40 -17.98
C LYS A 262 -10.94 10.25 -17.16
N GLY A 263 -9.63 10.01 -17.29
CA GLY A 263 -8.60 10.78 -16.59
C GLY A 263 -7.24 10.10 -16.58
N GLU A 264 -6.24 10.81 -16.06
CA GLU A 264 -4.86 10.33 -15.89
C GLU A 264 -4.77 8.93 -15.24
N PRO A 265 -5.51 8.59 -14.16
CA PRO A 265 -5.35 7.28 -13.51
C PRO A 265 -5.75 6.08 -14.38
N LEU A 266 -6.86 6.18 -15.13
CA LEU A 266 -7.30 5.08 -16.00
C LEU A 266 -6.37 4.93 -17.22
N LEU A 267 -5.83 6.02 -17.76
CA LEU A 267 -4.85 5.95 -18.84
C LEU A 267 -3.54 5.31 -18.35
N SER A 268 -3.04 5.69 -17.17
CA SER A 268 -1.87 5.07 -16.53
C SER A 268 -2.05 3.59 -16.26
N LEU A 269 -3.25 3.16 -15.84
CA LEU A 269 -3.61 1.75 -15.68
C LEU A 269 -3.56 1.00 -17.03
N ILE A 270 -4.20 1.52 -18.09
CA ILE A 270 -4.21 0.89 -19.42
C ILE A 270 -2.78 0.72 -19.94
N HIS A 271 -1.96 1.77 -19.91
CA HIS A 271 -0.56 1.71 -20.35
C HIS A 271 0.26 0.69 -19.53
N CYS A 272 0.05 0.60 -18.21
CA CYS A 272 0.76 -0.36 -17.35
C CYS A 272 0.30 -1.82 -17.58
N TYR A 273 -0.93 -2.04 -18.05
CA TYR A 273 -1.41 -3.36 -18.48
C TYR A 273 -0.82 -3.78 -19.83
N GLU A 274 -0.73 -2.84 -20.77
CA GLU A 274 -0.18 -3.05 -22.12
C GLU A 274 1.35 -3.19 -22.13
N ASP A 275 2.06 -2.60 -21.15
CA ASP A 275 3.50 -2.72 -20.98
C ASP A 275 3.92 -4.17 -20.62
N THR A 276 4.48 -4.88 -21.60
CA THR A 276 4.99 -6.25 -21.45
C THR A 276 6.36 -6.34 -20.77
N SER A 277 6.97 -5.21 -20.38
CA SER A 277 8.16 -5.19 -19.53
C SER A 277 7.84 -5.20 -18.02
N GLN A 278 6.58 -4.93 -17.66
CA GLN A 278 6.10 -5.04 -16.29
C GLN A 278 5.94 -6.50 -15.85
N TYR A 279 6.02 -6.72 -14.55
CA TYR A 279 5.82 -8.03 -13.93
C TYR A 279 4.34 -8.44 -14.04
N ASP A 280 4.07 -9.69 -14.41
CA ASP A 280 2.69 -10.15 -14.64
C ASP A 280 1.79 -10.04 -13.41
N SER A 281 2.35 -10.10 -12.19
CA SER A 281 1.64 -9.80 -10.94
C SER A 281 1.11 -8.36 -10.87
N VAL A 282 1.91 -7.37 -11.28
CA VAL A 282 1.50 -5.96 -11.39
C VAL A 282 0.44 -5.82 -12.47
N ARG A 283 0.68 -6.42 -13.65
CA ARG A 283 -0.27 -6.39 -14.78
C ARG A 283 -1.61 -7.03 -14.42
N HIS A 284 -1.62 -8.08 -13.59
CA HIS A 284 -2.83 -8.72 -13.06
C HIS A 284 -3.61 -7.79 -12.12
N LYS A 285 -2.95 -7.16 -11.13
CA LYS A 285 -3.62 -6.19 -10.23
C LYS A 285 -4.07 -4.92 -10.94
N VAL A 286 -3.33 -4.47 -11.96
CA VAL A 286 -3.76 -3.40 -12.86
C VAL A 286 -5.00 -3.82 -13.67
N ALA A 287 -5.09 -5.07 -14.14
CA ALA A 287 -6.28 -5.57 -14.84
C ALA A 287 -7.51 -5.63 -13.92
N GLU A 288 -7.36 -6.05 -12.66
CA GLU A 288 -8.41 -5.95 -11.63
C GLU A 288 -8.88 -4.50 -11.46
N ALA A 289 -7.94 -3.54 -11.36
CA ALA A 289 -8.27 -2.12 -11.22
C ALA A 289 -9.01 -1.56 -12.45
N ILE A 290 -8.56 -1.87 -13.68
CA ILE A 290 -9.28 -1.45 -14.91
C ILE A 290 -10.71 -2.02 -14.91
N LYS A 291 -10.89 -3.28 -14.51
CA LYS A 291 -12.20 -3.94 -14.44
C LYS A 291 -13.12 -3.30 -13.38
N ALA A 292 -12.56 -2.85 -12.26
CA ALA A 292 -13.29 -2.16 -11.21
C ALA A 292 -13.64 -0.70 -11.57
N VAL A 293 -12.82 -0.01 -12.38
CA VAL A 293 -13.07 1.39 -12.82
C VAL A 293 -14.01 1.46 -14.03
N ASP A 294 -13.76 0.70 -15.09
CA ASP A 294 -14.66 0.61 -16.25
C ASP A 294 -14.59 -0.78 -16.91
N ALA A 295 -15.55 -1.63 -16.57
CA ALA A 295 -15.71 -2.97 -17.14
C ALA A 295 -15.86 -2.98 -18.69
N LYS A 296 -16.29 -1.88 -19.32
CA LYS A 296 -16.37 -1.76 -20.79
C LYS A 296 -15.01 -1.45 -21.41
N VAL A 297 -14.10 -0.83 -20.67
CA VAL A 297 -12.68 -0.70 -21.06
C VAL A 297 -11.99 -2.05 -20.88
N ALA A 298 -12.19 -2.71 -19.74
CA ALA A 298 -11.66 -4.05 -19.48
C ALA A 298 -12.03 -5.06 -20.58
N ALA A 299 -13.33 -5.12 -20.96
CA ALA A 299 -13.81 -5.99 -22.02
C ALA A 299 -13.20 -5.68 -23.41
N LYS A 300 -12.86 -4.42 -23.71
CA LYS A 300 -12.17 -4.06 -24.97
C LYS A 300 -10.71 -4.50 -24.98
N LEU A 301 -10.06 -4.55 -23.82
CA LEU A 301 -8.69 -5.02 -23.64
C LEU A 301 -8.60 -6.55 -23.50
N GLY A 302 -9.72 -7.27 -23.58
CA GLY A 302 -9.77 -8.73 -23.42
C GLY A 302 -9.62 -9.22 -21.96
N ILE A 303 -9.66 -8.31 -20.99
CA ILE A 303 -9.66 -8.64 -19.56
C ILE A 303 -10.98 -9.33 -19.21
N LYS A 304 -10.89 -10.50 -18.57
CA LYS A 304 -12.02 -11.38 -18.22
C LYS A 304 -12.49 -11.17 -16.79
#